data_AF-A0A962KAF2-F1
#
_entry.id   AF-A0A962KAF2-F1
#
_cell.length_a   1.000
_cell.length_b   1.000
_cell.length_c   1.000
_cell.angle_alpha   90.00
_cell.angle_beta   90.00
_cell.angle_gamma   90.00
#
_symmetry.space_group_name_H-M   'P 1'
#
loop_
_entity.id
_entity.type
_entity.pdbx_description
1 polymer ?
#
loop_
_entity_poly.entity_id
_entity_poly.type
_entity_poly.pdbx_seq_one_letter_code
_entity_poly.pdbx_strand_id
1 'polypeptide(L)'
;PILMTSLAFILGVLPLAISHGAGAGARQSVGTGVMGGMMAATFLAIFFVPTFFKWLVDRRLSEKRTAKEIHDEAAKHQHELSTKPKVMDGEI
;
A
#
# COMPACT_ATOMS: atom_id res chain seq x y z
N PRO A 1 1.33 -8.29 -11.16
CA PRO A 1 2.75 -8.58 -10.84
C PRO A 1 2.97 -9.60 -9.71
N ILE A 2 2.42 -9.38 -8.50
CA ILE A 2 2.64 -10.24 -7.30
C ILE A 2 2.23 -11.70 -7.53
N LEU A 3 1.13 -11.92 -8.27
CA LEU A 3 0.68 -13.26 -8.63
C LEU A 3 1.61 -13.95 -9.63
N MET A 4 2.21 -13.23 -10.57
CA MET A 4 3.20 -13.82 -11.49
C MET A 4 4.49 -14.22 -10.76
N THR A 5 4.99 -13.38 -9.86
CA THR A 5 6.22 -13.66 -9.11
C THR A 5 6.03 -14.82 -8.14
N SER A 6 4.88 -14.89 -7.46
CA SER A 6 4.58 -16.00 -6.56
C SER A 6 4.38 -17.31 -7.31
N LEU A 7 3.68 -17.32 -8.45
CA LEU A 7 3.52 -18.53 -9.28
C LEU A 7 4.85 -19.02 -9.85
N ALA A 8 5.68 -18.12 -10.40
CA ALA A 8 6.99 -18.48 -10.92
C ALA A 8 7.90 -19.08 -9.84
N PHE A 9 7.84 -18.52 -8.63
CA PHE A 9 8.62 -19.03 -7.51
C PHE A 9 8.08 -20.37 -7.00
N ILE A 10 6.76 -20.55 -6.84
CA ILE A 10 6.17 -21.84 -6.42
C ILE A 10 6.57 -22.96 -7.37
N LEU A 11 6.48 -22.74 -8.69
CA LEU A 11 6.89 -23.72 -9.69
C LEU A 11 8.40 -24.01 -9.63
N GLY A 12 9.23 -23.03 -9.26
CA GLY A 12 10.67 -23.20 -9.07
C GLY A 12 11.06 -24.01 -7.83
N VAL A 13 10.35 -23.87 -6.71
CA VAL A 13 10.62 -24.65 -5.48
C VAL A 13 9.88 -25.99 -5.42
N LEU A 14 8.84 -26.18 -6.23
CA LEU A 14 8.08 -27.43 -6.30
C LEU A 14 9.00 -28.67 -6.48
N PRO A 15 9.93 -28.74 -7.45
CA PRO A 15 10.80 -29.91 -7.62
C PRO A 15 11.74 -30.16 -6.42
N LEU A 16 12.11 -29.13 -5.65
CA LEU A 16 12.88 -29.30 -4.41
C LEU A 16 12.02 -29.93 -3.30
N ALA A 17 10.74 -29.56 -3.24
CA ALA A 17 9.76 -30.06 -2.27
C ALA A 17 9.19 -31.45 -2.60
N ILE A 18 9.60 -32.09 -3.70
CA ILE A 18 9.27 -33.48 -4.03
C ILE A 18 10.54 -34.24 -4.48
N SER A 19 11.73 -33.76 -4.12
CA SER A 19 12.97 -34.38 -4.53
C SER A 19 13.23 -35.68 -3.75
N HIS A 20 13.70 -36.72 -4.44
CA HIS A 20 14.06 -38.02 -3.85
C HIS A 20 15.53 -38.32 -4.18
N GLY A 21 16.27 -38.96 -3.26
CA GLY A 21 17.69 -39.29 -3.41
C GLY A 21 18.60 -38.75 -2.29
N ALA A 22 19.92 -38.78 -2.50
CA ALA A 22 20.89 -38.30 -1.51
C ALA A 22 20.72 -36.80 -1.23
N GLY A 23 20.60 -36.43 0.05
CA GLY A 23 20.34 -35.04 0.45
C GLY A 23 18.89 -34.57 0.23
N ALA A 24 17.96 -35.46 -0.14
CA ALA A 24 16.55 -35.13 -0.32
C ALA A 24 15.92 -34.51 0.93
N GLY A 25 16.28 -34.97 2.14
CA GLY A 25 15.77 -34.41 3.39
C GLY A 25 16.05 -32.91 3.53
N ALA A 26 17.24 -32.45 3.13
CA ALA A 26 17.61 -31.03 3.18
C ALA A 26 16.83 -30.20 2.14
N ARG A 27 16.67 -30.72 0.92
CA ARG A 27 15.93 -30.06 -0.17
C ARG A 27 14.44 -29.97 0.12
N GLN A 28 13.87 -31.05 0.65
CA GLN A 28 12.49 -31.12 1.10
C GLN A 28 12.25 -30.09 2.21
N SER A 29 13.10 -30.07 3.25
CA SER A 29 12.98 -29.13 4.37
C SER A 29 13.01 -27.68 3.91
N VAL A 30 13.94 -27.32 3.02
CA VAL A 30 14.03 -25.96 2.49
C VAL A 30 12.85 -25.65 1.56
N GLY A 31 12.49 -26.57 0.65
CA GLY A 31 11.40 -26.39 -0.30
C GLY A 31 10.04 -26.19 0.37
N THR A 32 9.71 -27.02 1.36
CA THR A 32 8.45 -26.90 2.11
C THR A 32 8.43 -25.64 2.98
N GLY A 33 9.55 -25.30 3.63
CA GLY A 33 9.65 -24.08 4.46
C GLY A 33 9.49 -22.80 3.64
N VAL A 34 10.13 -22.75 2.47
CA VAL A 34 10.07 -21.60 1.56
C VAL A 34 8.69 -21.46 0.90
N MET A 35 8.08 -22.57 0.48
CA MET A 35 6.73 -22.57 -0.10
C MET A 35 5.68 -22.08 0.91
N GLY A 36 5.70 -22.62 2.13
CA GLY A 36 4.81 -22.16 3.21
C GLY A 36 5.07 -20.71 3.60
N GLY A 37 6.35 -20.33 3.72
CA GLY A 37 6.78 -18.97 4.04
C GLY A 37 6.29 -17.95 3.01
N MET A 38 6.33 -18.27 1.72
CA MET A 38 5.85 -17.35 0.69
C MET A 38 4.33 -17.23 0.68
N MET A 39 3.59 -18.32 0.92
CA MET A 39 2.13 -18.24 1.08
C MET A 39 1.75 -17.35 2.27
N ALA A 40 2.36 -17.58 3.44
CA ALA A 40 2.13 -16.78 4.64
C ALA A 40 2.54 -15.32 4.43
N ALA A 41 3.72 -15.06 3.86
CA ALA A 41 4.21 -13.71 3.58
C ALA A 41 3.30 -12.95 2.61
N THR A 42 2.78 -13.62 1.57
CA THR A 42 1.87 -12.98 0.61
C THR A 42 0.57 -12.56 1.28
N PHE A 43 -0.04 -13.45 2.06
CA PHE A 43 -1.25 -13.12 2.82
C PHE A 43 -1.00 -11.99 3.81
N LEU A 44 0.06 -12.09 4.62
CA LEU A 44 0.37 -11.11 5.64
C LEU A 44 0.70 -9.75 5.02
N ALA A 45 1.49 -9.72 3.94
CA ALA A 45 1.89 -8.49 3.27
C ALA A 45 0.69 -7.73 2.68
N ILE A 46 -0.29 -8.42 2.08
CA ILE A 46 -1.48 -7.77 1.50
C ILE A 46 -2.25 -6.97 2.55
N PHE A 47 -2.36 -7.48 3.79
CA PHE A 47 -3.06 -6.78 4.87
C PHE A 47 -2.16 -5.82 5.65
N PHE A 48 -0.94 -6.24 5.99
CA PHE A 48 -0.04 -5.48 6.84
C PHE A 48 0.60 -4.31 6.10
N VAL A 49 1.00 -4.45 4.83
CA VAL A 49 1.68 -3.36 4.11
C VAL A 49 0.80 -2.12 4.00
N PRO A 50 -0.48 -2.19 3.56
CA PRO A 50 -1.33 -1.01 3.50
C PRO A 50 -1.64 -0.42 4.89
N THR A 51 -1.84 -1.29 5.89
CA THR A 51 -2.16 -0.88 7.26
C THR A 51 -0.99 -0.15 7.92
N PHE A 52 0.21 -0.71 7.81
CA PHE A 52 1.43 -0.08 8.31
C PHE A 52 1.78 1.19 7.53
N PHE A 53 1.59 1.20 6.21
CA PHE A 53 1.80 2.39 5.40
C PHE A 53 0.87 3.53 5.85
N LYS A 54 -0.43 3.27 5.97
CA LYS A 54 -1.40 4.26 6.46
C LYS A 54 -1.04 4.74 7.88
N TRP A 55 -0.77 3.82 8.80
CA TRP A 55 -0.43 4.16 10.18
C TRP A 55 0.84 5.01 10.28
N LEU A 56 1.86 4.70 9.48
CA LEU A 56 3.11 5.46 9.43
C LEU A 56 2.90 6.85 8.80
N VAL A 57 2.12 6.92 7.72
CA VAL A 57 1.80 8.17 7.02
C VAL A 57 0.95 9.10 7.90
N ASP A 58 -0.09 8.59 8.55
CA ASP A 58 -0.94 9.36 9.46
C ASP A 58 -0.11 9.92 10.64
N ARG A 59 0.84 9.14 11.18
CA ARG A 59 1.77 9.61 12.22
C ARG A 59 2.74 10.69 11.73
N ARG A 60 3.20 10.63 10.47
CA ARG A 60 4.11 11.63 9.88
C ARG A 60 3.39 12.90 9.43
N LEU A 61 2.14 12.80 8.97
CA LEU A 61 1.33 13.94 8.50
C LEU A 61 0.65 14.71 9.64
N SER A 62 0.36 14.03 10.76
CA SER A 62 -0.19 14.66 11.96
C SER A 62 0.71 15.75 12.57
N GLU A 63 1.97 15.87 12.13
CA GLU A 63 2.85 16.92 12.62
C GLU A 63 2.75 18.24 11.84
N LYS A 64 2.21 18.29 10.59
CA LYS A 64 2.24 19.57 9.84
C LYS A 64 1.04 20.02 9.02
N ARG A 65 0.09 19.18 8.59
CA ARG A 65 -1.02 19.72 7.78
C ARG A 65 -2.28 18.90 7.89
N THR A 66 -3.14 19.15 8.87
CA THR A 66 -4.49 18.62 8.77
C THR A 66 -5.50 19.54 9.44
N ALA A 67 -6.59 19.76 8.72
CA ALA A 67 -7.82 20.46 9.08
C ALA A 67 -7.72 21.99 9.24
N LYS A 68 -6.75 22.54 9.99
CA LYS A 68 -6.79 23.98 10.30
C LYS A 68 -6.42 24.88 9.11
N GLU A 69 -5.38 24.54 8.34
CA GLU A 69 -4.98 25.29 7.13
C GLU A 69 -6.04 25.23 6.02
N ILE A 70 -6.66 24.05 5.79
CA ILE A 70 -7.64 23.87 4.71
C ILE A 70 -8.95 24.62 5.02
N HIS A 71 -9.38 24.67 6.28
CA HIS A 71 -10.53 25.49 6.68
C HIS A 71 -10.22 26.99 6.64
N ASP A 72 -8.99 27.40 6.98
CA ASP A 72 -8.58 28.80 6.97
C ASP A 72 -8.39 29.35 5.53
N GLU A 73 -7.93 28.50 4.60
CA GLU A 73 -7.80 28.84 3.17
C GLU A 73 -9.17 28.88 2.46
N ALA A 74 -10.08 27.94 2.77
CA ALA A 74 -11.45 27.97 2.28
C ALA A 74 -12.26 29.16 2.83
N ALA A 75 -12.04 29.55 4.10
CA ALA A 75 -12.67 30.73 4.69
C ALA A 75 -12.17 32.04 4.05
N LYS A 76 -10.87 32.13 3.71
CA LYS A 76 -10.28 33.29 3.03
C LYS A 76 -10.78 33.43 1.59
N HIS A 77 -10.82 32.35 0.81
CA HIS A 77 -11.35 32.38 -0.55
C HIS A 77 -12.85 32.72 -0.60
N GLN A 78 -13.64 32.28 0.40
CA GLN A 78 -15.06 32.67 0.49
C GLN A 78 -15.24 34.15 0.84
N HIS A 79 -14.32 34.73 1.63
CA HIS A 79 -14.30 36.16 1.94
C HIS A 79 -13.86 37.01 0.73
N GLU A 80 -12.97 36.50 -0.12
CA GLU A 80 -12.58 37.15 -1.39
C GLU A 80 -13.70 37.11 -2.44
N LEU A 81 -14.50 36.04 -2.49
CA LEU A 81 -15.66 35.96 -3.38
C LEU A 81 -16.86 36.79 -2.90
N SER A 82 -16.96 37.08 -1.59
CA SER A 82 -18.03 37.91 -1.01
C SER A 82 -17.74 39.41 -1.04
N THR A 83 -16.47 39.83 -1.20
CA THR A 83 -16.06 41.25 -1.23
C THR A 83 -15.93 41.80 -2.64
N LYS A 84 -15.85 40.95 -3.67
CA LYS A 84 -15.95 41.41 -5.05
C LYS A 84 -17.41 41.80 -5.29
N PRO A 85 -17.73 43.09 -5.48
CA PRO A 85 -19.07 43.47 -5.85
C PRO A 85 -19.38 42.72 -7.14
N LYS A 86 -20.52 42.03 -7.13
CA LYS A 86 -21.21 41.57 -8.32
C LYS A 86 -21.46 42.84 -9.15
N VAL A 87 -20.49 43.20 -10.00
CA VAL A 87 -20.67 44.20 -11.04
C VAL A 87 -21.69 43.59 -11.98
N MET A 88 -22.94 43.88 -11.64
CA MET A 88 -24.07 43.81 -12.52
C MET A 88 -23.77 44.81 -13.62
N ASP A 89 -23.29 44.33 -14.76
CA ASP A 89 -23.51 45.01 -16.03
C ASP A 89 -24.19 44.00 -16.94
N GLY A 90 -25.47 43.78 -16.64
CA GLY A 90 -26.44 43.69 -17.71
C GLY A 90 -26.72 45.12 -18.14
N GLU A 91 -26.06 45.57 -19.19
CA GLU A 91 -26.57 46.59 -20.10
C GLU A 91 -26.18 46.22 -21.53
N ILE A 92 -27.03 46.72 -22.40
CA ILE A 92 -27.27 46.44 -23.81
C ILE A 92 -26.22 47.17 -24.64
#